data_AF-A0A2N6DEY4-F1
#
_entry.id   AF-A0A2N6DEY4-F1
#
_cell.length_a   1.000
_cell.length_b   1.000
_cell.length_c   1.000
_cell.angle_alpha   90.00
_cell.angle_beta   90.00
_cell.angle_gamma   90.00
#
_symmetry.space_group_name_H-M   'P 1'
#
loop_
_entity.id
_entity.type
_entity.pdbx_description
1 polymer ?
#
loop_
_entity_poly.entity_id
_entity_poly.type
_entity_poly.pdbx_seq_one_letter_code
_entity_poly.pdbx_strand_id
1 'polypeptide(L)'
;MINIFNRIALNFLTVILIIYFAVFTAWYAAYSNYFFFPIVYQMEDIHGHVLKYAPQNKHGKEDFAYVSSGLHLRIFSDMLKAVDNEGKGLDEITYPVKGGEKKFLTTEEVVHLQDVSDLISLLKSFWRLVFVLLSAVVLTMIFGGIWPYFLSTIFWALAAAGAFMAAVIYGFGFTKIFYKMHELVFPEGHRWHFYYQYSLMSTILKAPDSFADFGIILGLFTVIAFIIFYWILSKFVRSMLIVRDRRG
;
A
#
# COMPACT_ATOMS: atom_id res chain seq x y z
N MET A 1 -9.98 24.79 32.62
CA MET A 1 -10.39 25.01 31.21
C MET A 1 -9.56 24.11 30.33
N ILE A 2 -10.17 23.20 29.57
CA ILE A 2 -9.44 22.37 28.59
C ILE A 2 -8.94 23.31 27.49
N ASN A 3 -7.62 23.39 27.30
CA ASN A 3 -7.03 24.18 26.24
C ASN A 3 -7.51 23.60 24.88
N ILE A 4 -8.23 24.40 24.11
CA ILE A 4 -8.76 24.01 22.80
C ILE A 4 -7.67 23.50 21.86
N PHE A 5 -6.46 24.06 21.98
CA PHE A 5 -5.28 23.63 21.25
C PHE A 5 -4.92 22.17 21.56
N ASN A 6 -4.90 21.79 22.84
CA ASN A 6 -4.57 20.43 23.26
C ASN A 6 -5.61 19.42 22.74
N ARG A 7 -6.88 19.81 22.69
CA ARG A 7 -7.94 18.96 22.15
C ARG A 7 -7.75 18.72 20.65
N ILE A 8 -7.47 19.76 19.88
CA ILE A 8 -7.22 19.65 18.44
C ILE A 8 -5.97 18.78 18.20
N ALA A 9 -4.86 19.10 18.87
CA ALA A 9 -3.59 18.41 18.70
C ALA A 9 -3.69 16.90 19.00
N LEU A 10 -4.28 16.51 20.14
CA LEU A 10 -4.41 15.09 20.50
C LEU A 10 -5.34 14.32 19.57
N ASN A 11 -6.44 14.95 19.11
CA ASN A 11 -7.32 14.32 18.13
C ASN A 11 -6.65 14.17 16.77
N PHE A 12 -5.90 15.18 16.32
CA PHE A 12 -5.11 15.11 15.09
C PHE A 12 -4.09 13.98 15.16
N LEU A 13 -3.30 13.90 16.24
CA LEU A 13 -2.35 12.81 16.47
C LEU A 13 -3.04 11.45 16.50
N THR A 14 -4.19 11.34 17.17
CA THR A 14 -4.99 10.10 17.20
C THR A 14 -5.36 9.66 15.79
N VAL A 15 -5.84 10.57 14.94
CA VAL A 15 -6.20 10.26 13.55
C VAL A 15 -4.98 9.76 12.76
N ILE A 16 -3.85 10.46 12.81
CA ILE A 16 -2.63 10.07 12.09
C ILE A 16 -2.11 8.70 12.53
N LEU A 17 -2.07 8.45 13.85
CA LEU A 17 -1.61 7.17 14.39
C LEU A 17 -2.56 6.02 14.06
N ILE A 18 -3.87 6.25 14.02
CA ILE A 18 -4.84 5.22 13.59
C ILE A 18 -4.74 4.95 12.08
N ILE A 19 -4.51 5.98 11.26
CA ILE A 19 -4.29 5.79 9.80
C ILE A 19 -3.13 4.82 9.56
N TYR A 20 -2.03 4.93 10.32
CA TYR A 20 -0.92 3.97 10.23
C TYR A 20 -1.40 2.51 10.42
N PHE A 21 -2.11 2.22 11.51
CA PHE A 21 -2.63 0.87 11.74
C PHE A 21 -3.65 0.43 10.71
N ALA A 22 -4.48 1.37 10.22
CA ALA A 22 -5.47 1.11 9.20
C ALA A 22 -4.81 0.73 7.86
N VAL A 23 -3.76 1.43 7.44
CA VAL A 23 -3.00 1.12 6.21
C VAL A 23 -2.37 -0.25 6.28
N PHE A 24 -1.75 -0.63 7.40
CA PHE A 24 -1.16 -1.98 7.52
C PHE A 24 -2.20 -3.08 7.62
N THR A 25 -3.33 -2.81 8.27
CA THR A 25 -4.46 -3.76 8.26
C THR A 25 -4.99 -3.94 6.84
N ALA A 26 -5.12 -2.86 6.08
CA ALA A 26 -5.50 -2.88 4.68
C ALA A 26 -4.47 -3.61 3.80
N TRP A 27 -3.18 -3.41 4.05
CA TRP A 27 -2.10 -4.13 3.40
C TRP A 27 -2.27 -5.63 3.56
N TYR A 28 -2.46 -6.12 4.79
CA TYR A 28 -2.65 -7.55 5.03
C TYR A 28 -3.94 -8.08 4.39
N ALA A 29 -5.04 -7.33 4.46
CA ALA A 29 -6.29 -7.72 3.81
C ALA A 29 -6.14 -7.83 2.28
N ALA A 30 -5.48 -6.85 1.65
CA ALA A 30 -5.20 -6.87 0.22
C ALA A 30 -4.21 -8.01 -0.13
N TYR A 31 -3.10 -8.13 0.61
CA TYR A 31 -2.08 -9.16 0.42
C TYR A 31 -2.65 -10.58 0.49
N SER A 32 -3.49 -10.88 1.50
CA SER A 32 -4.14 -12.20 1.63
C SER A 32 -5.05 -12.55 0.45
N ASN A 33 -5.45 -11.57 -0.35
CA ASN A 33 -6.25 -11.73 -1.57
C ASN A 33 -5.44 -11.44 -2.84
N TYR A 34 -4.10 -11.47 -2.75
CA TYR A 34 -3.19 -11.16 -3.85
C TYR A 34 -3.49 -9.81 -4.51
N PHE A 35 -3.76 -8.79 -3.69
CA PHE A 35 -4.18 -7.44 -4.10
C PHE A 35 -5.38 -7.42 -5.07
N PHE A 36 -6.21 -8.47 -5.04
CA PHE A 36 -7.30 -8.67 -5.98
C PHE A 36 -6.82 -8.62 -7.45
N PHE A 37 -5.58 -9.04 -7.70
CA PHE A 37 -4.95 -9.00 -9.01
C PHE A 37 -5.75 -9.71 -10.11
N PRO A 38 -6.49 -10.82 -9.89
CA PRO A 38 -7.36 -11.38 -10.92
C PRO A 38 -8.39 -10.39 -11.47
N ILE A 39 -8.89 -9.46 -10.65
CA ILE A 39 -9.84 -8.41 -11.07
C ILE A 39 -9.10 -7.37 -11.91
N VAL A 40 -7.97 -6.86 -11.41
CA VAL A 40 -7.13 -5.88 -12.13
C VAL A 40 -6.65 -6.46 -13.47
N TYR A 41 -6.22 -7.72 -13.47
CA TYR A 41 -5.75 -8.45 -14.63
C TYR A 41 -6.79 -8.48 -15.77
N GLN A 42 -8.07 -8.68 -15.43
CA GLN A 42 -9.17 -8.67 -16.40
C GLN A 42 -9.53 -7.25 -16.82
N MET A 43 -9.67 -6.34 -15.85
CA MET A 43 -10.06 -4.94 -16.10
C MET A 43 -9.07 -4.22 -17.01
N GLU A 44 -7.78 -4.51 -16.87
CA GLU A 44 -6.71 -3.87 -17.63
C GLU A 44 -6.30 -4.61 -18.92
N ASP A 45 -6.97 -5.72 -19.26
CA ASP A 45 -6.60 -6.64 -20.34
C ASP A 45 -5.09 -6.99 -20.32
N ILE A 46 -4.59 -7.42 -19.16
CA ILE A 46 -3.17 -7.79 -19.01
C ILE A 46 -2.81 -8.96 -19.94
N HIS A 47 -3.76 -9.86 -20.23
CA HIS A 47 -3.51 -10.91 -21.21
C HIS A 47 -3.24 -10.35 -22.61
N GLY A 48 -4.10 -9.45 -23.12
CA GLY A 48 -3.87 -8.77 -24.39
C GLY A 48 -2.59 -7.93 -24.39
N HIS A 49 -2.26 -7.31 -23.25
CA HIS A 49 -1.01 -6.57 -23.08
C HIS A 49 0.22 -7.47 -23.19
N VAL A 50 0.21 -8.64 -22.56
CA VAL A 50 1.26 -9.66 -22.68
C VAL A 50 1.39 -10.12 -24.14
N LEU A 51 0.28 -10.46 -24.80
CA LEU A 51 0.29 -10.86 -26.21
C LEU A 51 0.89 -9.79 -27.12
N LYS A 52 0.71 -8.52 -26.78
CA LYS A 52 1.28 -7.39 -27.54
C LYS A 52 2.78 -7.21 -27.30
N TYR A 53 3.23 -7.21 -26.04
CA TYR A 53 4.59 -6.76 -25.69
C TYR A 53 5.58 -7.88 -25.40
N ALA A 54 5.15 -9.06 -24.93
CA ALA A 54 6.07 -10.17 -24.72
C ALA A 54 6.82 -10.58 -26.01
N PRO A 55 6.19 -10.65 -27.21
CA PRO A 55 6.92 -10.96 -28.45
C PRO A 55 8.00 -9.94 -28.84
N GLN A 56 7.98 -8.75 -28.24
CA GLN A 56 8.95 -7.68 -28.49
C GLN A 56 10.10 -7.67 -27.48
N ASN A 57 10.11 -8.62 -26.52
CA ASN A 57 11.04 -8.63 -25.42
C ASN A 57 12.51 -8.69 -25.89
N LYS A 58 13.38 -7.84 -25.36
CA LYS A 58 14.78 -7.71 -25.77
C LYS A 58 15.75 -8.62 -25.01
N HIS A 59 15.24 -9.42 -24.07
CA HIS A 59 16.01 -10.36 -23.26
C HIS A 59 15.73 -11.82 -23.63
N GLY A 60 15.19 -12.08 -24.83
CA GLY A 60 14.94 -13.44 -25.31
C GLY A 60 13.83 -14.14 -24.53
N LYS A 61 12.80 -13.39 -24.11
CA LYS A 61 11.64 -13.89 -23.35
C LYS A 61 10.33 -13.78 -24.16
N GLU A 62 10.42 -13.87 -25.48
CA GLU A 62 9.28 -13.74 -26.40
C GLU A 62 8.28 -14.89 -26.25
N ASP A 63 8.78 -16.06 -25.85
CA ASP A 63 7.98 -17.25 -25.54
C ASP A 63 6.96 -17.06 -24.40
N PHE A 64 7.13 -16.03 -23.56
CA PHE A 64 6.16 -15.68 -22.53
C PHE A 64 4.79 -15.32 -23.10
N ALA A 65 4.70 -14.91 -24.37
CA ALA A 65 3.43 -14.67 -25.04
C ALA A 65 2.52 -15.92 -25.11
N TYR A 66 3.09 -17.12 -24.98
CA TYR A 66 2.36 -18.39 -25.13
C TYR A 66 2.04 -19.08 -23.81
N VAL A 67 2.43 -18.49 -22.67
CA VAL A 67 2.07 -19.04 -21.36
C VAL A 67 0.62 -18.69 -21.00
N SER A 68 0.02 -19.48 -20.11
CA SER A 68 -1.37 -19.27 -19.73
C SER A 68 -1.54 -18.07 -18.79
N SER A 69 -2.71 -17.41 -18.85
CA SER A 69 -3.07 -16.38 -17.86
C SER A 69 -3.01 -16.90 -16.43
N GLY A 70 -3.29 -18.19 -16.20
CA GLY A 70 -3.13 -18.82 -14.89
C GLY A 70 -1.68 -18.78 -14.39
N LEU A 71 -0.71 -18.93 -15.30
CA LEU A 71 0.70 -18.76 -14.94
C LEU A 71 1.04 -17.30 -14.64
N HIS A 72 0.48 -16.32 -15.35
CA HIS A 72 0.68 -14.90 -15.03
C HIS A 72 0.21 -14.58 -13.60
N LEU A 73 -0.98 -15.06 -13.22
CA LEU A 73 -1.53 -14.87 -11.88
C LEU A 73 -0.65 -15.56 -10.81
N ARG A 74 -0.13 -16.75 -11.11
CA ARG A 74 0.83 -17.44 -10.23
C ARG A 74 2.11 -16.64 -10.08
N ILE A 75 2.72 -16.17 -11.17
CA ILE A 75 3.96 -15.38 -11.14
C ILE A 75 3.77 -14.10 -10.32
N PHE A 76 2.64 -13.41 -10.49
CA PHE A 76 2.31 -12.26 -9.64
C PHE A 76 2.20 -12.65 -8.15
N SER A 77 1.52 -13.76 -7.85
CA SER A 77 1.44 -14.29 -6.48
C SER A 77 2.81 -14.60 -5.89
N ASP A 78 3.70 -15.20 -6.68
CA ASP A 78 5.06 -15.56 -6.26
C ASP A 78 5.92 -14.30 -6.04
N MET A 79 5.82 -13.29 -6.91
CA MET A 79 6.46 -11.97 -6.69
C MET A 79 5.95 -11.30 -5.41
N LEU A 80 4.63 -11.28 -5.21
CA LEU A 80 4.03 -10.65 -4.03
C LEU A 80 4.48 -11.33 -2.73
N LYS A 81 4.55 -12.67 -2.70
CA LYS A 81 5.06 -13.43 -1.55
C LYS A 81 6.53 -13.16 -1.30
N ALA A 82 7.35 -13.11 -2.36
CA ALA A 82 8.77 -12.83 -2.22
C ALA A 82 9.01 -11.43 -1.68
N VAL A 83 8.28 -10.41 -2.15
CA VAL A 83 8.32 -9.04 -1.63
C VAL A 83 7.90 -8.98 -0.15
N ASP A 84 6.91 -9.76 0.28
CA ASP A 84 6.51 -9.81 1.70
C ASP A 84 7.50 -10.61 2.57
N ASN A 85 8.34 -11.45 1.96
CA ASN A 85 9.35 -12.29 2.60
C ASN A 85 10.79 -11.76 2.40
N GLU A 86 11.00 -10.46 2.62
CA GLU A 86 12.31 -9.80 2.55
C GLU A 86 13.03 -9.97 1.18
N GLY A 87 12.27 -10.14 0.10
CA GLY A 87 12.77 -10.35 -1.27
C GLY A 87 13.25 -11.78 -1.57
N LYS A 88 13.20 -12.69 -0.59
CA LYS A 88 13.64 -14.07 -0.75
C LYS A 88 12.74 -14.81 -1.75
N GLY A 89 13.37 -15.37 -2.78
CA GLY A 89 12.70 -16.12 -3.85
C GLY A 89 12.40 -15.30 -5.11
N LEU A 90 12.71 -14.00 -5.15
CA LEU A 90 12.51 -13.16 -6.35
C LEU A 90 13.30 -13.70 -7.55
N ASP A 91 14.58 -14.01 -7.35
CA ASP A 91 15.46 -14.54 -8.38
C ASP A 91 15.16 -16.00 -8.73
N GLU A 92 14.31 -16.69 -7.97
CA GLU A 92 13.90 -18.08 -8.19
C GLU A 92 12.70 -18.21 -9.13
N ILE A 93 11.94 -17.13 -9.35
CA ILE A 93 10.71 -17.16 -10.16
C ILE A 93 11.05 -17.51 -11.60
N THR A 94 10.51 -18.64 -12.06
CA THR A 94 10.71 -19.16 -13.41
C THR A 94 9.40 -19.38 -14.14
N TYR A 95 9.49 -19.56 -15.45
CA TYR A 95 8.36 -19.97 -16.28
C TYR A 95 8.83 -20.99 -17.33
N PRO A 96 7.95 -21.91 -17.76
CA PRO A 96 8.33 -23.01 -18.63
C PRO A 96 8.53 -22.54 -20.07
N VAL A 97 9.55 -23.11 -20.72
CA VAL A 97 9.83 -22.92 -22.14
C VAL A 97 10.10 -24.27 -22.80
N LYS A 98 10.14 -24.31 -24.14
CA LYS A 98 10.53 -25.54 -24.85
C LYS A 98 11.96 -25.93 -24.46
N GLY A 99 12.09 -27.05 -23.75
CA GLY A 99 13.40 -27.59 -23.34
C GLY A 99 13.90 -27.14 -21.96
N GLY A 100 13.08 -26.48 -21.14
CA GLY A 100 13.47 -26.13 -19.77
C GLY A 100 12.62 -25.02 -19.16
N GLU A 101 13.25 -24.20 -18.33
CA GLU A 101 12.64 -23.02 -17.70
C GLU A 101 13.54 -21.80 -17.88
N LYS A 102 12.92 -20.60 -17.91
CA LYS A 102 13.64 -19.31 -17.92
C LYS A 102 13.30 -18.52 -16.67
N LYS A 103 14.26 -17.73 -16.19
CA LYS A 103 14.03 -16.75 -15.11
C LYS A 103 13.05 -15.69 -15.58
N PHE A 104 12.03 -15.43 -14.78
CA PHE A 104 11.00 -14.42 -15.09
C PHE A 104 11.57 -13.01 -14.95
N LEU A 105 12.25 -12.72 -13.83
CA LEU A 105 12.89 -11.43 -13.56
C LEU A 105 14.32 -11.38 -14.13
N THR A 106 14.75 -10.18 -14.46
CA THR A 106 16.15 -9.79 -14.68
C THR A 106 16.78 -9.36 -13.37
N THR A 107 18.11 -9.27 -13.31
CA THR A 107 18.83 -8.83 -12.12
C THR A 107 18.38 -7.45 -11.64
N GLU A 108 18.18 -6.51 -12.57
CA GLU A 108 17.70 -5.15 -12.24
C GLU A 108 16.28 -5.17 -11.66
N GLU A 109 15.38 -6.00 -12.18
CA GLU A 109 14.02 -6.15 -11.64
C GLU A 109 14.02 -6.80 -10.25
N VAL A 110 14.93 -7.76 -10.00
CA VAL A 110 15.12 -8.35 -8.66
C VAL A 110 15.59 -7.28 -7.67
N VAL A 111 16.59 -6.47 -8.03
CA VAL A 111 17.07 -5.36 -7.18
C VAL A 111 15.93 -4.38 -6.89
N HIS A 112 15.16 -3.99 -7.90
CA HIS A 112 14.03 -3.09 -7.68
C HIS A 112 12.98 -3.66 -6.71
N LEU A 113 12.58 -4.92 -6.89
CA LEU A 113 11.61 -5.57 -6.01
C LEU A 113 12.17 -5.83 -4.60
N GLN A 114 13.48 -6.00 -4.47
CA GLN A 114 14.16 -6.00 -3.17
C GLN A 114 14.03 -4.63 -2.50
N ASP A 115 14.29 -3.53 -3.20
CA ASP A 115 14.12 -2.19 -2.62
C ASP A 115 12.68 -1.93 -2.14
N VAL A 116 11.69 -2.43 -2.90
CA VAL A 116 10.27 -2.41 -2.50
C VAL A 116 10.05 -3.21 -1.22
N SER A 117 10.64 -4.41 -1.12
CA SER A 117 10.57 -5.26 0.08
C SER A 117 11.19 -4.59 1.31
N ASP A 118 12.35 -3.96 1.14
CA ASP A 118 13.08 -3.27 2.19
C ASP A 118 12.30 -2.06 2.70
N LEU A 119 11.69 -1.29 1.79
CA LEU A 119 10.81 -0.17 2.14
C LEU A 119 9.61 -0.64 2.98
N ILE A 120 8.91 -1.69 2.54
CA ILE A 120 7.75 -2.23 3.26
C ILE A 120 8.19 -2.74 4.64
N SER A 121 9.33 -3.43 4.72
CA SER A 121 9.88 -3.96 5.97
C SER A 121 10.24 -2.85 6.96
N LEU A 122 10.89 -1.78 6.46
CA LEU A 122 11.19 -0.59 7.24
C LEU A 122 9.91 0.06 7.78
N LEU A 123 8.90 0.28 6.92
CA LEU A 123 7.65 0.89 7.34
C LEU A 123 6.92 0.04 8.38
N LYS A 124 6.88 -1.29 8.21
CA LYS A 124 6.29 -2.22 9.20
C LYS A 124 7.02 -2.16 10.55
N SER A 125 8.35 -1.96 10.55
CA SER A 125 9.18 -1.99 11.77
C SER A 125 8.77 -0.96 12.83
N PHE A 126 8.14 0.16 12.43
CA PHE A 126 7.73 1.25 13.32
C PHE A 126 6.49 0.93 14.17
N TRP A 127 5.84 -0.23 14.01
CA TRP A 127 4.55 -0.50 14.64
C TRP A 127 4.59 -0.37 16.18
N ARG A 128 5.69 -0.81 16.81
CA ARG A 128 5.88 -0.70 18.27
C ARG A 128 5.93 0.75 18.73
N LEU A 129 6.67 1.59 18.01
CA LEU A 129 6.77 3.02 18.31
C LEU A 129 5.40 3.69 18.16
N VAL A 130 4.71 3.45 17.04
CA VAL A 130 3.38 4.01 16.79
C VAL A 130 2.37 3.55 17.85
N PHE A 131 2.45 2.29 18.29
CA PHE A 131 1.59 1.76 19.35
C PHE A 131 1.81 2.44 20.70
N VAL A 132 3.08 2.65 21.09
CA VAL A 132 3.44 3.38 22.31
C VAL A 132 2.94 4.83 22.24
N LEU A 133 3.14 5.50 21.11
CA LEU A 133 2.66 6.87 20.90
C LEU A 133 1.13 6.96 20.97
N LEU A 134 0.41 6.01 20.36
CA LEU A 134 -1.05 5.97 20.42
C LEU A 134 -1.55 5.76 21.84
N SER A 135 -0.91 4.85 22.57
CA SER A 135 -1.23 4.59 23.98
C SER A 135 -0.96 5.83 24.85
N ALA A 136 0.16 6.53 24.65
CA ALA A 136 0.46 7.77 25.35
C ALA A 136 -0.56 8.88 25.06
N VAL A 137 -0.99 9.04 23.80
CA VAL A 137 -2.05 9.99 23.41
C VAL A 137 -3.37 9.63 24.09
N VAL A 138 -3.78 8.36 24.05
CA VAL A 138 -5.01 7.87 24.68
C VAL A 138 -5.01 8.10 26.20
N LEU A 139 -3.91 7.76 26.88
CA LEU A 139 -3.76 8.00 28.32
C LEU A 139 -3.83 9.50 28.65
N THR A 140 -3.15 10.33 27.86
CA THR A 140 -3.19 11.80 28.02
C THR A 140 -4.61 12.33 27.83
N MET A 141 -5.39 11.78 26.90
CA MET A 141 -6.80 12.15 26.73
C MET A 141 -7.64 11.77 27.94
N ILE A 142 -7.47 10.56 28.49
CA ILE A 142 -8.22 10.06 29.65
C ILE A 142 -7.88 10.88 30.91
N PHE A 143 -6.61 11.03 31.24
CA PHE A 143 -6.18 11.77 32.43
C PHE A 143 -6.41 13.28 32.30
N GLY A 144 -6.22 13.83 31.10
CA GLY A 144 -6.45 15.26 30.80
C GLY A 144 -7.92 15.64 30.60
N GLY A 145 -8.83 14.68 30.49
CA GLY A 145 -10.27 14.96 30.32
C GLY A 145 -10.66 15.39 28.92
N ILE A 146 -9.86 15.01 27.94
CA ILE A 146 -9.97 15.49 26.57
C ILE A 146 -10.79 14.50 25.77
N TRP A 147 -11.94 14.94 25.33
CA TRP A 147 -12.88 14.12 24.58
C TRP A 147 -12.44 13.94 23.12
N PRO A 148 -12.50 12.70 22.58
CA PRO A 148 -12.29 12.47 21.16
C PRO A 148 -13.40 13.14 20.35
N TYR A 149 -13.11 13.58 19.14
CA TYR A 149 -14.12 14.10 18.23
C TYR A 149 -15.10 13.00 17.81
N PHE A 150 -16.31 13.41 17.42
CA PHE A 150 -17.28 12.48 16.86
C PHE A 150 -16.83 12.01 15.48
N LEU A 151 -17.25 10.80 15.11
CA LEU A 151 -16.89 10.21 13.82
C LEU A 151 -17.34 11.10 12.65
N SER A 152 -18.47 11.81 12.78
CA SER A 152 -18.94 12.77 11.76
C SER A 152 -17.97 13.94 11.55
N THR A 153 -17.37 14.48 12.63
CA THR A 153 -16.36 15.53 12.53
C THR A 153 -15.10 15.02 11.82
N ILE A 154 -14.66 13.82 12.17
CA ILE A 154 -13.49 13.19 11.53
C ILE A 154 -13.78 12.87 10.07
N PHE A 155 -14.98 12.36 9.75
CA PHE A 155 -15.40 12.08 8.38
C PHE A 155 -15.29 13.32 7.50
N TRP A 156 -15.83 14.46 7.93
CA TRP A 156 -15.75 15.70 7.13
C TRP A 156 -14.31 16.21 7.01
N ALA A 157 -13.49 16.09 8.05
CA ALA A 157 -12.07 16.46 7.99
C ALA A 157 -11.30 15.59 6.99
N LEU A 158 -11.51 14.27 7.02
CA LEU A 158 -10.89 13.33 6.09
C LEU A 158 -11.43 13.49 4.67
N ALA A 159 -12.72 13.78 4.51
CA ALA A 159 -13.31 14.07 3.20
C ALA A 159 -12.71 15.34 2.58
N ALA A 160 -12.54 16.40 3.39
CA ALA A 160 -11.87 17.62 2.94
C ALA A 160 -10.39 17.37 2.58
N ALA A 161 -9.65 16.62 3.41
CA ALA A 161 -8.27 16.26 3.13
C ALA A 161 -8.14 15.36 1.87
N GLY A 162 -9.05 14.40 1.71
CA GLY A 162 -9.13 13.54 0.54
C GLY A 162 -9.48 14.30 -0.74
N ALA A 163 -10.43 15.23 -0.68
CA ALA A 163 -10.77 16.11 -1.78
C ALA A 163 -9.58 17.01 -2.19
N PHE A 164 -8.86 17.55 -1.20
CA PHE A 164 -7.64 18.30 -1.46
C PHE A 164 -6.57 17.43 -2.14
N MET A 165 -6.32 16.22 -1.63
CA MET A 165 -5.38 15.29 -2.24
C MET A 165 -5.78 14.92 -3.67
N ALA A 166 -7.07 14.66 -3.91
CA ALA A 166 -7.59 14.39 -5.25
C ALA A 166 -7.38 15.58 -6.20
N ALA A 167 -7.59 16.81 -5.73
CA ALA A 167 -7.33 18.02 -6.51
C ALA A 167 -5.84 18.18 -6.85
N VAL A 168 -4.94 17.87 -5.91
CA VAL A 168 -3.49 17.85 -6.17
C VAL A 168 -3.14 16.80 -7.22
N ILE A 169 -3.63 15.56 -7.08
CA ILE A 169 -3.37 14.48 -8.05
C ILE A 169 -3.91 14.84 -9.43
N TYR A 170 -5.10 15.43 -9.50
CA TYR A 170 -5.68 15.90 -10.76
C TYR A 170 -4.86 17.02 -11.39
N GLY A 171 -4.45 18.02 -10.59
CA GLY A 171 -3.73 19.19 -11.09
C GLY A 171 -2.30 18.89 -11.58
N PHE A 172 -1.57 18.01 -10.89
CA PHE A 172 -0.19 17.66 -11.27
C PHE A 172 -0.11 16.42 -12.18
N GLY A 173 -1.15 15.57 -12.17
CA GLY A 173 -1.20 14.30 -12.89
C GLY A 173 -0.57 13.14 -12.11
N PHE A 174 -1.30 12.03 -12.00
CA PHE A 174 -0.89 10.85 -11.25
C PHE A 174 0.48 10.31 -11.68
N THR A 175 0.74 10.16 -12.98
CA THR A 175 2.01 9.62 -13.50
C THR A 175 3.22 10.45 -13.06
N LYS A 176 3.11 11.79 -13.07
CA LYS A 176 4.23 12.67 -12.65
C LYS A 176 4.50 12.53 -11.17
N ILE A 177 3.46 12.48 -10.35
CA ILE A 177 3.58 12.25 -8.91
C ILE A 177 4.20 10.88 -8.67
N PHE A 178 3.70 9.84 -9.34
CA PHE A 178 4.19 8.47 -9.21
C PHE A 178 5.69 8.39 -9.52
N TYR A 179 6.14 8.91 -10.66
CA TYR A 179 7.56 8.95 -11.01
C TYR A 179 8.38 9.76 -10.01
N LYS A 180 7.88 10.92 -9.57
CA LYS A 180 8.63 11.73 -8.62
C LYS A 180 8.79 11.04 -7.28
N MET A 181 7.77 10.33 -6.81
CA MET A 181 7.86 9.55 -5.58
C MET A 181 8.86 8.40 -5.71
N HIS A 182 8.92 7.72 -6.86
CA HIS A 182 9.89 6.64 -7.08
C HIS A 182 11.33 7.16 -7.08
N GLU A 183 11.60 8.32 -7.69
CA GLU A 183 12.91 8.97 -7.62
C GLU A 183 13.33 9.37 -6.20
N LEU A 184 12.37 9.74 -5.34
CA LEU A 184 12.66 10.19 -3.97
C LEU A 184 12.80 9.04 -2.97
N VAL A 185 12.15 7.91 -3.24
CA VAL A 185 12.06 6.79 -2.30
C VAL A 185 13.12 5.72 -2.59
N PHE A 186 13.44 5.48 -3.87
CA PHE A 186 14.39 4.42 -4.24
C PHE A 186 15.83 4.93 -4.34
N PRO A 187 16.83 4.10 -4.01
CA PRO A 187 18.24 4.49 -4.04
C PRO A 187 18.72 4.97 -5.42
N GLU A 188 19.67 5.91 -5.42
CA GLU A 188 20.33 6.33 -6.67
C GLU A 188 21.04 5.15 -7.35
N GLY A 189 20.95 5.09 -8.68
CA GLY A 189 21.55 4.02 -9.47
C GLY A 189 20.72 2.73 -9.55
N HIS A 190 19.70 2.56 -8.70
CA HIS A 190 18.76 1.44 -8.81
C HIS A 190 17.67 1.77 -9.83
N ARG A 191 17.49 0.90 -10.83
CA ARG A 191 16.46 1.09 -11.85
C ARG A 191 15.10 0.72 -11.29
N TRP A 192 14.17 1.69 -11.24
CA TRP A 192 12.78 1.46 -10.85
C TRP A 192 11.81 1.49 -12.04
N HIS A 193 12.17 2.18 -13.13
CA HIS A 193 11.34 2.26 -14.33
C HIS A 193 11.83 1.29 -15.41
N PHE A 194 10.92 0.46 -15.92
CA PHE A 194 11.22 -0.51 -16.96
C PHE A 194 10.21 -0.38 -18.11
N TYR A 195 10.73 -0.38 -19.34
CA TYR A 195 9.89 -0.41 -20.55
C TYR A 195 9.38 -1.82 -20.81
N TYR A 196 8.18 -1.94 -21.39
CA TYR A 196 7.51 -3.23 -21.64
C TYR A 196 8.37 -4.19 -22.48
N GLN A 197 9.11 -3.69 -23.47
CA GLN A 197 10.01 -4.51 -24.29
C GLN A 197 11.24 -5.02 -23.54
N TYR A 198 11.53 -4.53 -22.33
CA TYR A 198 12.69 -4.91 -21.55
C TYR A 198 12.33 -5.61 -20.24
N SER A 199 11.04 -5.66 -19.88
CA SER A 199 10.59 -6.16 -18.59
C SER A 199 9.29 -6.93 -18.70
N LEU A 200 9.36 -8.23 -18.41
CA LEU A 200 8.14 -9.03 -18.26
C LEU A 200 7.37 -8.62 -17.00
N MET A 201 8.05 -8.16 -15.96
CA MET A 201 7.41 -7.61 -14.77
C MET A 201 6.48 -6.46 -15.15
N SER A 202 6.97 -5.44 -15.86
CA SER A 202 6.15 -4.31 -16.34
C SER A 202 5.14 -4.71 -17.42
N THR A 203 5.33 -5.84 -18.09
CA THR A 203 4.35 -6.38 -19.05
C THR A 203 3.15 -7.00 -18.32
N ILE A 204 3.33 -7.65 -17.17
CA ILE A 204 2.20 -8.16 -16.36
C ILE A 204 1.71 -7.15 -15.30
N LEU A 205 2.51 -6.13 -14.99
CA LEU A 205 2.19 -5.02 -14.09
C LEU A 205 2.39 -3.70 -14.83
N LYS A 206 1.30 -3.18 -15.40
CA LYS A 206 1.32 -1.93 -16.17
C LYS A 206 1.58 -0.76 -15.23
N ALA A 207 2.85 -0.43 -14.99
CA ALA A 207 3.19 0.78 -14.26
C ALA A 207 2.92 2.02 -15.14
N PRO A 208 2.25 3.07 -14.64
CA PRO A 208 1.75 3.24 -13.28
C PRO A 208 0.29 2.79 -13.07
N ASP A 209 -0.45 2.42 -14.13
CA ASP A 209 -1.88 2.10 -14.13
C ASP A 209 -2.29 1.02 -13.10
N SER A 210 -1.69 -0.17 -13.14
CA SER A 210 -2.00 -1.25 -12.18
C SER A 210 -1.77 -0.82 -10.73
N PHE A 211 -0.78 0.05 -10.49
CA PHE A 211 -0.49 0.59 -9.16
C PHE A 211 -1.53 1.63 -8.72
N ALA A 212 -2.17 2.34 -9.64
CA ALA A 212 -3.31 3.20 -9.32
C ALA A 212 -4.48 2.34 -8.80
N ASP A 213 -4.77 1.23 -9.47
CA ASP A 213 -5.83 0.30 -9.06
C ASP A 213 -5.54 -0.34 -7.69
N PHE A 214 -4.31 -0.80 -7.47
CA PHE A 214 -3.88 -1.29 -6.16
C PHE A 214 -3.97 -0.21 -5.08
N GLY A 215 -3.65 1.05 -5.42
CA GLY A 215 -3.81 2.20 -4.53
C GLY A 215 -5.26 2.45 -4.13
N ILE A 216 -6.21 2.32 -5.07
CA ILE A 216 -7.65 2.44 -4.80
C ILE A 216 -8.11 1.31 -3.86
N ILE A 217 -7.71 0.07 -4.15
CA ILE A 217 -8.03 -1.10 -3.33
C ILE A 217 -7.51 -0.88 -1.90
N LEU A 218 -6.22 -0.55 -1.75
CA LEU A 218 -5.61 -0.30 -0.46
C LEU A 218 -6.28 0.86 0.29
N GLY A 219 -6.62 1.94 -0.42
CA GLY A 219 -7.32 3.09 0.12
C GLY A 219 -8.71 2.74 0.66
N LEU A 220 -9.49 1.94 -0.08
CA LEU A 220 -10.81 1.47 0.36
C LEU A 220 -10.72 0.66 1.67
N PHE A 221 -9.84 -0.33 1.72
CA PHE A 221 -9.64 -1.13 2.93
C PHE A 221 -9.10 -0.29 4.10
N THR A 222 -8.25 0.71 3.81
CA THR A 222 -7.73 1.64 4.83
C THR A 222 -8.87 2.45 5.45
N VAL A 223 -9.79 2.98 4.64
CA VAL A 223 -10.95 3.74 5.15
C VAL A 223 -11.83 2.86 6.05
N ILE A 224 -12.11 1.62 5.62
CA ILE A 224 -12.91 0.67 6.42
C ILE A 224 -12.22 0.37 7.77
N ALA A 225 -10.93 0.01 7.74
CA ALA A 225 -10.16 -0.28 8.95
C ALA A 225 -10.06 0.94 9.88
N PHE A 226 -9.85 2.13 9.31
CA PHE A 226 -9.81 3.38 10.06
C PHE A 226 -11.12 3.65 10.81
N ILE A 227 -12.27 3.52 10.12
CA ILE A 227 -13.59 3.74 10.74
C ILE A 227 -13.78 2.81 11.94
N ILE A 228 -13.44 1.53 11.79
CA ILE A 228 -13.55 0.53 12.85
C ILE A 228 -12.64 0.89 14.04
N PHE A 229 -11.35 1.13 13.79
CA PHE A 229 -10.39 1.44 14.85
C PHE A 229 -10.72 2.74 15.58
N TYR A 230 -11.05 3.81 14.85
CA TYR A 230 -11.45 5.07 15.44
C TYR A 230 -12.74 4.94 16.24
N TRP A 231 -13.73 4.18 15.76
CA TRP A 231 -14.96 3.93 16.49
C TRP A 231 -14.71 3.20 17.82
N ILE A 232 -13.91 2.13 17.81
CA ILE A 232 -13.54 1.38 19.02
C ILE A 232 -12.82 2.29 20.01
N LEU A 233 -11.77 2.99 19.57
CA LEU A 233 -10.96 3.84 20.42
C LEU A 233 -11.78 5.00 20.99
N SER A 234 -12.58 5.68 20.17
CA SER A 234 -13.41 6.80 20.62
C SER A 234 -14.46 6.36 21.63
N LYS A 235 -15.08 5.18 21.45
CA LYS A 235 -16.02 4.60 22.42
C LYS A 235 -15.33 4.26 23.74
N PHE A 236 -14.13 3.67 23.69
CA PHE A 236 -13.33 3.34 24.87
C PHE A 236 -12.91 4.60 25.66
N VAL A 237 -12.36 5.62 25.00
CA VAL A 237 -11.95 6.85 25.69
C VAL A 237 -13.16 7.54 26.33
N ARG A 238 -14.30 7.60 25.61
CA ARG A 238 -15.53 8.21 26.13
C ARG A 238 -16.05 7.48 27.36
N SER A 239 -16.07 6.14 27.37
CA SER A 239 -16.53 5.38 28.55
C SER A 239 -15.63 5.63 29.76
N MET A 240 -14.31 5.66 29.57
CA MET A 240 -13.35 5.96 30.63
C MET A 240 -13.51 7.38 31.18
N LEU A 241 -13.76 8.36 30.32
CA LEU A 241 -14.02 9.74 30.74
C LEU A 241 -15.30 9.87 31.56
N ILE A 242 -16.39 9.20 31.15
CA ILE A 242 -17.64 9.18 31.92
C ILE A 242 -17.43 8.59 33.31
N VAL A 243 -16.67 7.50 33.43
CA VAL A 243 -16.38 6.86 34.73
C VAL A 243 -15.53 7.79 35.60
N ARG A 244 -14.54 8.46 35.02
CA ARG A 244 -13.68 9.40 35.73
C ARG A 244 -14.47 10.60 36.26
N ASP A 245 -15.31 11.20 35.42
CA ASP A 245 -16.12 12.37 35.78
C ASP A 245 -17.21 12.03 36.84
N ARG A 246 -17.53 10.74 37.05
CA ARG A 246 -18.39 10.27 38.16
C ARG A 246 -17.64 10.02 39.47
N ARG A 247 -16.31 9.92 39.44
CA ARG A 247 -15.47 9.60 40.62
C ARG A 247 -14.80 10.83 41.23
N GLY A 248 -14.70 11.92 40.50
CA GLY A 248 -14.25 13.23 40.99
C GLY A 248 -15.43 14.11 41.35
#